data_AF-A0A7W1E6H1-F1
#
_entry.id   AF-A0A7W1E6H1-F1
#
_cell.length_a   1.000
_cell.length_b   1.000
_cell.length_c   1.000
_cell.angle_alpha   90.00
_cell.angle_beta   90.00
_cell.angle_gamma   90.00
#
_symmetry.space_group_name_H-M   'P 1'
#
loop_
_entity.id
_entity.type
_entity.pdbx_description
1 polymer ?
#
loop_
_entity_poly.entity_id
_entity_poly.type
_entity_poly.pdbx_seq_one_letter_code
_entity_poly.pdbx_strand_id
1 'polypeptide(L)'
;MQTNNLPASAGQTAPAAPEIVTSPTTIEEIGALRARREELSNQLISAAGRRKSLATELRGASGADKVGLEQRIGVLDQRMVQLESDIATTGRQLTSAPAGLVAIASESSGPRAFDIFTPAQFTALSIIFTVFVLFPLSLSAARLMWRRAKQPITVPAIQGEAAQRLERLEQSVEAVAIEVERISEGQRFVTRLLSATPQAGILPSQLKETVAVKISD
;
A
#
# COMPACT_ATOMS: atom_id res chain seq x y z
N MET A 1 66.86 58.94 40.52
CA MET A 1 66.98 57.79 39.61
C MET A 1 65.87 57.91 38.59
N GLN A 2 66.25 57.93 37.31
CA GLN A 2 65.48 58.40 36.16
C GLN A 2 65.38 57.26 35.13
N THR A 3 64.16 56.93 34.67
CA THR A 3 63.84 56.14 33.47
C THR A 3 62.39 56.51 33.11
N ASN A 4 62.02 57.33 32.12
CA ASN A 4 62.31 57.51 30.69
C ASN A 4 61.75 56.41 29.74
N ASN A 5 60.84 56.88 28.87
CA ASN A 5 60.40 56.44 27.54
C ASN A 5 59.42 55.25 27.29
N LEU A 6 58.29 55.62 26.66
CA LEU A 6 57.37 54.88 25.76
C LEU A 6 58.08 54.35 24.48
N PRO A 7 57.44 53.69 23.49
CA PRO A 7 56.30 52.75 23.43
C PRO A 7 56.67 51.42 22.68
N ALA A 8 55.91 50.33 22.86
CA ALA A 8 56.04 49.14 22.01
C ALA A 8 54.88 49.09 20.99
N SER A 9 55.20 49.38 19.73
CA SER A 9 54.36 49.13 18.56
C SER A 9 54.64 47.73 17.99
N ALA A 10 53.62 47.20 17.32
CA ALA A 10 53.64 46.15 16.29
C ALA A 10 53.66 44.67 16.73
N GLY A 11 52.55 43.99 16.38
CA GLY A 11 52.67 42.89 15.43
C GLY A 11 52.44 41.48 15.97
N GLN A 12 51.18 41.11 16.19
CA GLN A 12 50.74 39.78 15.74
C GLN A 12 49.23 39.76 15.49
N THR A 13 48.87 40.27 14.31
CA THR A 13 47.72 39.76 13.57
C THR A 13 47.99 38.28 13.28
N ALA A 14 47.48 37.40 14.14
CA ALA A 14 47.31 36.01 13.77
C ALA A 14 46.43 35.95 12.51
N PRO A 15 46.78 35.16 11.49
CA PRO A 15 46.05 35.15 10.23
C PRO A 15 44.62 34.72 10.47
N ALA A 16 43.68 35.47 9.90
CA ALA A 16 42.29 35.06 9.76
C ALA A 16 42.30 33.65 9.14
N ALA A 17 41.94 32.65 9.96
CA ALA A 17 41.63 31.33 9.44
C ALA A 17 40.55 31.52 8.36
N PRO A 18 40.66 30.86 7.19
CA PRO A 18 39.67 31.00 6.15
C PRO A 18 38.32 30.60 6.76
N GLU A 19 37.37 31.53 6.71
CA GLU A 19 35.97 31.27 7.00
C GLU A 19 35.53 30.23 5.97
N ILE A 20 35.63 28.94 6.34
CA ILE A 20 35.25 27.85 5.44
C ILE A 20 33.75 28.03 5.23
N VAL A 21 33.38 28.50 4.05
CA VAL A 21 31.99 28.57 3.61
C VAL A 21 31.49 27.13 3.62
N THR A 22 30.85 26.73 4.71
CA THR A 22 30.23 25.41 4.83
C THR A 22 29.04 25.39 3.87
N SER A 23 29.20 24.73 2.73
CA SER A 23 28.10 24.54 1.79
C SER A 23 26.97 23.75 2.47
N PRO A 24 25.71 24.15 2.30
CA PRO A 24 24.59 23.41 2.86
C PRO A 24 24.51 22.03 2.19
N THR A 25 24.35 21.01 3.03
CA THR A 25 24.32 19.60 2.62
C THR A 25 22.92 18.99 2.71
N THR A 26 21.98 19.66 3.39
CA THR A 26 20.61 19.19 3.56
C THR A 26 19.58 20.15 2.96
N ILE A 27 18.40 19.62 2.62
CA ILE A 27 17.26 20.42 2.13
C ILE A 27 16.77 21.39 3.21
N GLU A 28 16.78 20.95 4.47
CA GLU A 28 16.39 21.77 5.62
C GLU A 28 17.30 22.98 5.79
N GLU A 29 18.63 22.81 5.66
CA GLU A 29 19.59 23.92 5.69
C GLU A 29 19.33 24.95 4.58
N ILE A 30 19.02 24.51 3.37
CA ILE A 30 18.68 25.42 2.26
C ILE A 30 17.41 26.20 2.57
N GLY A 31 16.39 25.54 3.13
CA GLY A 31 15.15 26.19 3.58
C GLY A 31 15.41 27.22 4.68
N ALA A 32 16.20 26.85 5.69
CA ALA A 32 16.58 27.73 6.79
C ALA A 32 17.39 28.95 6.31
N LEU A 33 18.31 28.77 5.37
CA LEU A 33 19.08 29.87 4.76
C LEU A 33 18.18 30.82 3.98
N ARG A 34 17.20 30.31 3.21
CA ARG A 34 16.21 31.15 2.51
C ARG A 34 15.34 31.93 3.48
N ALA A 35 14.81 31.28 4.51
CA ALA A 35 14.01 31.93 5.55
C ALA A 35 14.81 33.02 6.28
N ARG A 36 16.08 32.73 6.63
CA ARG A 36 16.99 33.72 7.23
C ARG A 36 17.22 34.92 6.32
N ARG A 37 17.45 34.70 5.02
CA ARG A 37 17.63 35.79 4.05
C ARG A 37 16.39 36.67 3.94
N GLU A 38 15.22 36.07 3.91
CA GLU A 38 13.94 36.80 3.90
C GLU A 38 13.78 37.66 5.15
N GLU A 39 14.03 37.09 6.33
CA GLU A 39 13.99 37.83 7.59
C GLU A 39 14.98 38.99 7.63
N LEU A 40 16.23 38.78 7.22
CA LEU A 40 17.24 39.85 7.12
C LEU A 40 16.79 40.97 6.16
N SER A 41 16.20 40.60 5.02
CA SER A 41 15.64 41.56 4.07
C SER A 41 14.50 42.38 4.68
N ASN A 42 13.59 41.74 5.40
CA ASN A 42 12.49 42.42 6.10
C ASN A 42 13.02 43.39 7.17
N GLN A 43 14.05 42.98 7.92
CA GLN A 43 14.72 43.84 8.89
C GLN A 43 15.42 45.04 8.24
N LEU A 44 16.05 44.84 7.08
CA LEU A 44 16.69 45.90 6.31
C LEU A 44 15.66 46.92 5.83
N ILE A 45 14.54 46.47 5.27
CA ILE A 45 13.43 47.34 4.84
C ILE A 45 12.87 48.13 6.04
N SER A 46 12.67 47.46 7.18
CA SER A 46 12.20 48.11 8.41
C SER A 46 13.18 49.16 8.93
N ALA A 47 14.48 48.87 8.89
CA ALA A 47 15.54 49.82 9.26
C ALA A 47 15.59 51.02 8.31
N ALA A 48 15.54 50.79 6.99
CA ALA A 48 15.51 51.86 5.99
C ALA A 48 14.28 52.76 6.15
N GLY A 49 13.12 52.17 6.45
CA GLY A 49 11.89 52.91 6.75
C GLY A 49 12.05 53.83 7.96
N ARG A 50 12.57 53.31 9.08
CA ARG A 50 12.85 54.13 10.28
C ARG A 50 13.86 55.24 10.00
N ARG A 51 14.91 54.97 9.24
CA ARG A 51 15.93 55.96 8.85
C ARG A 51 15.29 57.13 8.10
N LYS A 52 14.41 56.83 7.15
CA LYS A 52 13.69 57.85 6.36
C LYS A 52 12.80 58.72 7.25
N SER A 53 12.11 58.13 8.23
CA SER A 53 11.31 58.89 9.20
C SER A 53 12.18 59.83 10.05
N LEU A 54 13.26 59.30 10.65
CA LEU A 54 14.20 60.11 11.45
C LEU A 54 14.84 61.24 10.62
N ALA A 55 15.22 60.98 9.37
CA ALA A 55 15.75 62.00 8.48
C ALA A 55 14.72 63.09 8.12
N THR A 56 13.43 62.75 8.15
CA THR A 56 12.36 63.73 7.95
C THR A 56 12.14 64.58 9.20
N GLU A 57 12.15 63.97 10.38
CA GLU A 57 12.10 64.67 11.67
C GLU A 57 13.30 65.61 11.85
N LEU A 58 14.50 65.16 11.44
CA LEU A 58 15.74 65.94 11.53
C LEU A 58 15.66 67.27 10.79
N ARG A 59 14.89 67.36 9.69
CA ARG A 59 14.72 68.61 8.93
C ARG A 59 14.02 69.71 9.73
N GLY A 60 13.17 69.35 10.68
CA GLY A 60 12.46 70.29 11.56
C GLY A 60 13.09 70.46 12.94
N ALA A 61 14.06 69.63 13.30
CA ALA A 61 14.70 69.63 14.61
C ALA A 61 15.77 70.72 14.72
N SER A 62 15.96 71.25 15.94
CA SER A 62 17.00 72.26 16.24
C SER A 62 17.67 71.99 17.58
N GLY A 63 18.83 72.61 17.81
CA GLY A 63 19.56 72.48 19.08
C GLY A 63 19.93 71.03 19.42
N ALA A 64 19.70 70.64 20.67
CA ALA A 64 20.05 69.32 21.20
C ALA A 64 19.28 68.16 20.52
N ASP A 65 18.02 68.39 20.13
CA ASP A 65 17.19 67.36 19.48
C ASP A 65 17.75 66.95 18.13
N LYS A 66 18.31 67.92 17.38
CA LYS A 66 18.98 67.67 16.10
C LYS A 66 20.17 66.72 16.29
N VAL A 67 21.02 66.99 17.27
CA VAL A 67 22.20 66.17 17.59
C VAL A 67 21.79 64.75 17.98
N GLY A 68 20.73 64.60 18.79
CA GLY A 68 20.21 63.29 19.19
C GLY A 68 19.68 62.48 18.01
N LEU A 69 18.99 63.11 17.06
CA LEU A 69 18.51 62.47 15.84
C LEU A 69 19.65 62.06 14.90
N GLU A 70 20.66 62.91 14.73
CA GLU A 70 21.87 62.59 13.93
C GLU A 70 22.59 61.35 14.48
N GLN A 71 22.77 61.27 15.80
CA GLN A 71 23.37 60.10 16.45
C GLN A 71 22.55 58.82 16.21
N ARG A 72 21.22 58.89 16.35
CA ARG A 72 20.31 57.76 16.10
C ARG A 72 20.36 57.28 14.65
N ILE A 73 20.44 58.21 13.69
CA ILE A 73 20.62 57.89 12.27
C ILE A 73 21.95 57.17 12.07
N GLY A 74 23.05 57.66 12.65
CA GLY A 74 24.36 57.01 12.53
C GLY A 74 24.37 55.56 13.04
N VAL A 75 23.74 55.28 14.18
CA VAL A 75 23.61 53.90 14.70
C VAL A 75 22.77 53.02 13.77
N LEU A 76 21.70 53.58 13.19
CA LEU A 76 20.83 52.85 12.28
C LEU A 76 21.52 52.54 10.94
N ASP A 77 22.35 53.46 10.45
CA ASP A 77 23.15 53.30 9.24
C ASP A 77 24.15 52.15 9.40
N GLN A 78 24.84 52.10 10.54
CA GLN A 78 25.75 51.00 10.86
C GLN A 78 25.01 49.65 10.86
N ARG A 79 23.79 49.61 11.40
CA ARG A 79 22.95 48.40 11.39
C ARG A 79 22.52 48.01 9.97
N MET A 80 22.19 48.97 9.11
CA MET A 80 21.85 48.68 7.72
C MET A 80 23.03 48.04 6.97
N VAL A 81 24.24 48.58 7.14
CA VAL A 81 25.46 48.00 6.56
C VAL A 81 25.70 46.58 7.05
N GLN A 82 25.50 46.31 8.35
CA GLN A 82 25.62 44.96 8.89
C GLN A 82 24.60 44.00 8.27
N LEU A 83 23.33 44.41 8.17
CA LEU A 83 22.27 43.59 7.57
C LEU A 83 22.55 43.28 6.09
N GLU A 84 23.05 44.25 5.33
CA GLU A 84 23.46 44.05 3.93
C GLU A 84 24.60 43.04 3.81
N SER A 85 25.61 43.14 4.69
CA SER A 85 26.71 42.17 4.78
C SER A 85 26.21 40.76 5.12
N ASP A 86 25.31 40.63 6.09
CA ASP A 86 24.74 39.34 6.50
C ASP A 86 23.91 38.70 5.38
N ILE A 87 23.16 39.51 4.62
CA ILE A 87 22.43 39.07 3.42
C ILE A 87 23.41 38.58 2.35
N ALA A 88 24.51 39.30 2.11
CA ALA A 88 25.51 38.91 1.12
C ALA A 88 26.20 37.58 1.50
N THR A 89 26.54 37.41 2.78
CA THR A 89 27.11 36.16 3.29
C THR A 89 26.14 34.99 3.18
N THR A 90 24.87 35.19 3.58
CA THR A 90 23.81 34.18 3.42
C THR A 90 23.58 33.85 1.94
N GLY A 91 23.65 34.86 1.06
CA GLY A 91 23.55 34.68 -0.39
C GLY A 91 24.65 33.80 -0.95
N ARG A 92 25.91 34.02 -0.55
CA ARG A 92 27.05 33.18 -0.95
C ARG A 92 26.90 31.73 -0.48
N GLN A 93 26.41 31.50 0.73
CA GLN A 93 26.12 30.15 1.26
C GLN A 93 25.02 29.45 0.45
N LEU A 94 24.00 30.19 0.02
CA LEU A 94 22.94 29.64 -0.81
C LEU A 94 23.44 29.31 -2.23
N THR A 95 24.34 30.13 -2.79
CA THR A 95 24.97 29.87 -4.09
C THR A 95 25.96 28.72 -4.05
N SER A 96 26.62 28.47 -2.91
CA SER A 96 27.54 27.33 -2.75
C SER A 96 26.83 25.99 -2.53
N ALA A 97 25.50 25.98 -2.48
CA ALA A 97 24.68 24.79 -2.37
C ALA A 97 24.72 23.94 -3.66
N PRO A 98 24.78 22.59 -3.57
CA PRO A 98 24.69 21.71 -4.74
C PRO A 98 23.38 21.92 -5.52
N ALA A 99 23.47 22.09 -6.84
CA ALA A 99 22.31 22.40 -7.69
C ALA A 99 21.16 21.37 -7.56
N GLY A 100 21.50 20.08 -7.40
CA GLY A 100 20.50 19.02 -7.17
C GLY A 100 19.71 19.21 -5.87
N LEU A 101 20.37 19.62 -4.78
CA LEU A 101 19.69 19.89 -3.52
C LEU A 101 18.83 21.16 -3.59
N VAL A 102 19.29 22.19 -4.30
CA VAL A 102 18.51 23.42 -4.52
C VAL A 102 17.23 23.13 -5.33
N ALA A 103 17.29 22.25 -6.33
CA ALA A 103 16.13 21.84 -7.11
C ALA A 103 15.11 21.10 -6.24
N ILE A 104 15.54 20.07 -5.49
CA ILE A 104 14.66 19.30 -4.59
C ILE A 104 14.08 20.21 -3.49
N ALA A 105 14.88 21.12 -2.92
CA ALA A 105 14.41 22.08 -1.93
C ALA A 105 13.30 23.00 -2.48
N SER A 106 13.45 23.44 -3.73
CA SER A 106 12.46 24.30 -4.41
C SER A 106 11.16 23.54 -4.72
N GLU A 107 11.24 22.26 -5.08
CA GLU A 107 10.07 21.40 -5.28
C GLU A 107 9.35 21.09 -3.95
N SER A 108 10.11 20.87 -2.87
CA SER A 108 9.59 20.57 -1.53
C SER A 108 9.05 21.79 -0.76
N SER A 109 9.27 23.00 -1.28
CA SER A 109 8.77 24.27 -0.72
C SER A 109 7.30 24.55 -1.06
N GLY A 110 6.66 23.70 -1.87
CA GLY A 110 5.21 23.75 -2.05
C GLY A 110 4.45 23.30 -0.80
N PRO A 111 3.19 23.72 -0.61
CA PRO A 111 2.35 23.17 0.46
C PRO A 111 2.34 21.65 0.30
N ARG A 112 2.87 20.94 1.30
CA ARG A 112 2.82 19.48 1.30
C ARG A 112 1.34 19.11 1.21
N ALA A 113 0.99 18.08 0.43
CA ALA A 113 -0.41 17.64 0.33
C ALA A 113 -1.05 17.37 1.72
N PHE A 114 -0.22 17.06 2.72
CA PHE A 114 -0.60 16.89 4.12
C PHE A 114 -0.69 18.17 4.96
N ASP A 115 -0.13 19.31 4.52
CA ASP A 115 -0.27 20.62 5.20
C ASP A 115 -1.57 21.36 4.81
N ILE A 116 -2.30 20.84 3.82
CA ILE A 116 -3.61 21.40 3.39
C ILE A 116 -4.68 21.15 4.47
N PHE A 117 -4.54 20.08 5.24
CA PHE A 117 -5.46 19.74 6.31
C PHE A 117 -4.79 19.90 7.66
N THR A 118 -5.36 20.74 8.53
CA THR A 118 -4.88 20.79 9.91
C THR A 118 -5.09 19.44 10.60
N PRO A 119 -4.30 19.06 11.61
CA PRO A 119 -4.49 17.79 12.33
C PRO A 119 -5.92 17.62 12.88
N ALA A 120 -6.55 18.74 13.27
CA ALA A 120 -7.94 18.78 13.69
C ALA A 120 -8.91 18.47 12.53
N GLN A 121 -8.68 19.02 11.34
CA GLN A 121 -9.50 18.74 10.16
C GLN A 121 -9.36 17.28 9.71
N PHE A 122 -8.14 16.73 9.72
CA PHE A 122 -7.91 15.32 9.40
C PHE A 122 -8.65 14.38 10.36
N THR A 123 -8.58 14.68 11.67
CA THR A 123 -9.30 13.91 12.70
C THR A 123 -10.82 14.04 12.56
N ALA A 124 -11.32 15.24 12.27
CA ALA A 124 -12.75 15.44 12.03
C ALA A 124 -13.23 14.67 10.78
N LEU A 125 -12.47 14.73 9.69
CA LEU A 125 -12.81 14.04 8.44
C LEU A 125 -12.79 12.51 8.60
N SER A 126 -11.84 11.97 9.37
CA SER A 126 -11.77 10.53 9.62
C SER A 126 -12.93 10.03 10.49
N ILE A 127 -13.35 10.82 11.49
CA ILE A 127 -14.54 10.52 12.30
C ILE A 127 -15.79 10.54 11.42
N ILE A 128 -15.97 11.58 10.60
CA ILE A 128 -17.12 11.70 9.68
C ILE A 128 -17.14 10.53 8.71
N PHE A 129 -16.02 10.21 8.07
CA PHE A 129 -15.92 9.07 7.15
C PHE A 129 -16.24 7.74 7.84
N THR A 130 -15.76 7.54 9.07
CA THR A 130 -16.04 6.32 9.83
C THR A 130 -17.52 6.21 10.17
N VAL A 131 -18.17 7.29 10.63
CA VAL A 131 -19.58 7.28 11.04
C VAL A 131 -20.53 7.18 9.84
N PHE A 132 -20.24 7.88 8.75
CA PHE A 132 -21.15 7.97 7.61
C PHE A 132 -20.88 6.95 6.50
N VAL A 133 -19.69 6.36 6.45
CA VAL A 133 -19.32 5.39 5.40
C VAL A 133 -19.04 4.02 6.00
N LEU A 134 -18.05 3.91 6.90
CA LEU A 134 -17.61 2.60 7.40
C LEU A 134 -18.64 1.94 8.33
N PHE A 135 -19.27 2.71 9.21
CA PHE A 135 -20.28 2.22 10.15
C PHE A 135 -21.52 1.63 9.44
N PRO A 136 -22.21 2.34 8.52
CA PRO A 136 -23.35 1.75 7.81
C PRO A 136 -22.94 0.60 6.90
N LEU A 137 -21.74 0.63 6.31
CA LEU A 137 -21.21 -0.49 5.53
C LEU A 137 -21.01 -1.74 6.40
N SER A 138 -20.44 -1.56 7.59
CA SER A 138 -20.23 -2.63 8.58
C SER A 138 -21.57 -3.22 9.05
N LEU A 139 -22.56 -2.38 9.36
CA LEU A 139 -23.91 -2.85 9.71
C LEU A 139 -24.57 -3.60 8.54
N SER A 140 -24.40 -3.13 7.30
CA SER A 140 -24.93 -3.79 6.11
C SER A 140 -24.32 -5.17 5.91
N ALA A 141 -22.99 -5.27 6.03
CA ALA A 141 -22.27 -6.54 5.95
C ALA A 141 -22.69 -7.51 7.06
N ALA A 142 -22.79 -7.03 8.31
CA ALA A 142 -23.27 -7.83 9.43
C ALA A 142 -24.71 -8.33 9.22
N ARG A 143 -25.60 -7.47 8.70
CA ARG A 143 -26.99 -7.84 8.38
C ARG A 143 -27.05 -8.87 7.26
N LEU A 144 -26.21 -8.75 6.24
CA LEU A 144 -26.13 -9.73 5.15
C LEU A 144 -25.67 -11.10 5.66
N MET A 145 -24.64 -11.13 6.51
CA MET A 145 -24.17 -12.37 7.13
C MET A 145 -25.24 -13.01 8.02
N TRP A 146 -25.95 -12.21 8.84
CA TRP A 146 -27.04 -12.72 9.67
C TRP A 146 -28.17 -13.32 8.83
N ARG A 147 -28.58 -12.64 7.74
CA ARG A 147 -29.62 -13.16 6.84
C ARG A 147 -29.22 -14.49 6.20
N ARG A 148 -27.95 -14.65 5.83
CA ARG A 148 -27.42 -15.92 5.29
C ARG A 148 -27.37 -17.04 6.32
N ALA A 149 -27.02 -16.72 7.57
CA ALA A 149 -27.02 -17.69 8.67
C ALA A 149 -28.43 -18.17 9.07
N LYS A 150 -29.47 -17.37 8.79
CA LYS A 150 -30.88 -17.71 9.03
C LYS A 150 -31.59 -18.39 7.85
N GLN A 151 -30.96 -18.45 6.68
CA GLN A 151 -31.50 -19.25 5.59
C GLN A 151 -31.19 -20.73 5.86
N PRO A 152 -32.20 -21.62 5.95
CA PRO A 152 -31.92 -23.04 5.97
C PRO A 152 -31.11 -23.36 4.71
N ILE A 153 -30.02 -24.11 4.89
CA ILE A 153 -29.15 -24.56 3.80
C ILE A 153 -30.06 -25.27 2.79
N THR A 154 -30.46 -24.56 1.74
CA THR A 154 -31.17 -25.16 0.62
C THR A 154 -30.07 -25.77 -0.20
N VAL A 155 -29.75 -27.03 0.08
CA VAL A 155 -28.69 -27.76 -0.63
C VAL A 155 -29.10 -27.78 -2.10
N PRO A 156 -28.39 -27.05 -2.99
CA PRO A 156 -28.87 -26.82 -4.34
C PRO A 156 -28.74 -28.12 -5.14
N ALA A 157 -29.80 -28.48 -5.89
CA ALA A 157 -29.93 -29.43 -7.02
C ALA A 157 -29.23 -30.82 -6.97
N ILE A 158 -28.04 -30.94 -6.40
CA ILE A 158 -27.24 -32.15 -6.25
C ILE A 158 -27.97 -33.24 -5.46
N GLN A 159 -28.78 -32.88 -4.45
CA GLN A 159 -29.59 -33.87 -3.74
C GLN A 159 -30.72 -34.47 -4.60
N GLY A 160 -31.33 -33.66 -5.48
CA GLY A 160 -32.36 -34.14 -6.41
C GLY A 160 -31.76 -35.06 -7.49
N GLU A 161 -30.61 -34.67 -8.05
CA GLU A 161 -29.89 -35.53 -9.00
C GLU A 161 -29.36 -36.82 -8.36
N ALA A 162 -28.84 -36.74 -7.13
CA ALA A 162 -28.37 -37.92 -6.40
C ALA A 162 -29.54 -38.86 -6.08
N ALA A 163 -30.67 -38.33 -5.60
CA ALA A 163 -31.88 -39.12 -5.34
C ALA A 163 -32.39 -39.81 -6.63
N GLN A 164 -32.41 -39.10 -7.75
CA GLN A 164 -32.88 -39.65 -9.01
C GLN A 164 -31.90 -40.67 -9.63
N ARG A 165 -30.59 -40.51 -9.39
CA ARG A 165 -29.59 -41.53 -9.73
C ARG A 165 -29.76 -42.78 -8.87
N LEU A 166 -30.04 -42.63 -7.58
CA LEU A 166 -30.29 -43.74 -6.67
C LEU A 166 -31.55 -44.53 -7.07
N GLU A 167 -32.63 -43.84 -7.44
CA GLU A 167 -33.87 -44.48 -7.91
C GLU A 167 -33.67 -45.26 -9.21
N ARG A 168 -32.86 -44.72 -10.14
CA ARG A 168 -32.48 -45.46 -11.37
C ARG A 168 -31.59 -46.67 -11.06
N LEU A 169 -30.71 -46.56 -10.06
CA LEU A 169 -29.88 -47.68 -9.63
C LEU A 169 -30.76 -48.78 -9.03
N GLU A 170 -31.73 -48.43 -8.19
CA GLU A 170 -32.69 -49.38 -7.61
C GLU A 170 -33.45 -50.14 -8.70
N GLN A 171 -34.01 -49.43 -9.69
CA GLN A 171 -34.68 -50.07 -10.83
C GLN A 171 -33.75 -50.96 -11.67
N SER A 172 -32.49 -50.53 -11.88
CA SER A 172 -31.51 -51.34 -12.62
C SER A 172 -31.15 -52.61 -11.86
N VAL A 173 -31.06 -52.55 -10.53
CA VAL A 173 -30.77 -53.71 -9.68
C VAL A 173 -31.93 -54.69 -9.69
N GLU A 174 -33.17 -54.20 -9.62
CA GLU A 174 -34.37 -55.06 -9.74
C GLU A 174 -34.43 -55.77 -11.09
N ALA A 175 -34.12 -55.07 -12.19
CA ALA A 175 -34.04 -55.68 -13.51
C ALA A 175 -32.94 -56.75 -13.61
N VAL A 176 -31.76 -56.49 -13.01
CA VAL A 176 -30.67 -57.47 -12.96
C VAL A 176 -31.07 -58.70 -12.15
N ALA A 177 -31.80 -58.54 -11.04
CA ALA A 177 -32.26 -59.66 -10.23
C ALA A 177 -33.15 -60.62 -11.04
N ILE A 178 -34.09 -60.09 -11.82
CA ILE A 178 -34.97 -60.89 -12.70
C ILE A 178 -34.16 -61.56 -13.82
N GLU A 179 -33.23 -60.84 -14.43
CA GLU A 179 -32.41 -61.40 -15.52
C GLU A 179 -31.50 -62.52 -15.02
N VAL A 180 -30.92 -62.41 -13.81
CA VAL A 180 -30.12 -63.46 -13.19
C VAL A 180 -30.97 -64.70 -12.89
N GLU A 181 -32.19 -64.52 -12.37
CA GLU A 181 -33.14 -65.63 -12.18
C GLU A 181 -33.40 -66.34 -13.51
N ARG A 182 -33.72 -65.59 -14.57
CA ARG A 182 -33.99 -66.14 -15.91
C ARG A 182 -32.76 -66.80 -16.55
N ILE A 183 -31.57 -66.24 -16.40
CA ILE A 183 -30.31 -66.84 -16.88
C ILE A 183 -30.04 -68.15 -16.15
N SER A 184 -30.28 -68.18 -14.83
CA SER A 184 -30.13 -69.41 -14.04
C SER A 184 -31.10 -70.50 -14.50
N GLU A 185 -32.34 -70.12 -14.86
CA GLU A 185 -33.31 -71.04 -15.43
C GLU A 185 -32.92 -71.51 -16.84
N GLY A 186 -32.42 -70.61 -17.68
CA GLY A 186 -31.92 -70.90 -19.03
C GLY A 186 -30.72 -71.86 -19.00
N GLN A 187 -29.77 -71.65 -18.10
CA GLN A 187 -28.64 -72.57 -17.90
C GLN A 187 -29.10 -73.93 -17.37
N ARG A 188 -30.05 -73.96 -16.42
CA ARG A 188 -30.65 -75.21 -15.92
C ARG A 188 -31.44 -75.92 -17.01
N PHE A 189 -32.04 -75.19 -17.96
CA PHE A 189 -32.77 -75.74 -19.08
C PHE A 189 -31.82 -76.33 -20.15
N VAL A 190 -30.76 -75.62 -20.51
CA VAL A 190 -29.72 -76.12 -21.43
C VAL A 190 -29.01 -77.34 -20.87
N THR A 191 -28.70 -77.34 -19.56
CA THR A 191 -28.11 -78.52 -18.90
C THR A 191 -29.04 -79.72 -18.99
N ARG A 192 -30.35 -79.52 -18.72
CA ARG A 192 -31.38 -80.55 -18.90
C ARG A 192 -31.43 -81.06 -20.34
N LEU A 193 -31.38 -80.17 -21.33
CA LEU A 193 -31.35 -80.52 -22.77
C LEU A 193 -30.10 -81.29 -23.18
N LEU A 194 -28.91 -80.85 -22.77
CA LEU A 194 -27.65 -81.55 -23.06
C LEU A 194 -27.62 -82.94 -22.43
N SER A 195 -28.12 -83.06 -21.19
CA SER A 195 -28.30 -84.36 -20.52
C SER A 195 -29.41 -85.23 -21.13
N ALA A 196 -30.30 -84.65 -21.95
CA ALA A 196 -31.38 -85.33 -22.65
C ALA A 196 -31.01 -85.74 -24.09
N THR A 197 -29.73 -85.69 -24.48
CA THR A 197 -29.28 -86.28 -25.75
C THR A 197 -29.54 -87.80 -25.73
N PRO A 198 -30.24 -88.37 -26.72
CA PRO A 198 -30.92 -89.64 -26.57
C PRO A 198 -29.97 -90.83 -26.76
N GLN A 199 -29.97 -91.75 -25.79
CA GLN A 199 -29.63 -93.15 -26.05
C GLN A 199 -30.82 -93.81 -26.77
N ALA A 200 -31.04 -93.41 -28.02
CA ALA A 200 -31.95 -94.07 -28.94
C ALA A 200 -31.10 -94.92 -29.90
N GLY A 201 -31.12 -96.23 -29.71
CA GLY A 201 -30.74 -97.20 -30.74
C GLY A 201 -29.75 -98.28 -30.31
N ILE A 202 -30.22 -99.30 -29.60
CA ILE A 202 -29.74 -100.68 -29.77
C ILE A 202 -30.94 -101.62 -29.63
N LEU A 203 -31.46 -102.11 -30.78
CA LEU A 203 -32.32 -103.29 -30.85
C LEU A 203 -31.46 -104.47 -31.31
N PRO A 204 -31.33 -105.57 -30.54
CA PRO A 204 -30.77 -106.80 -31.08
C PRO A 204 -31.87 -107.60 -31.80
N SER A 205 -31.67 -107.74 -33.10
CA SER A 205 -32.30 -108.73 -33.97
C SER A 205 -31.44 -110.00 -33.96
N GLN A 206 -32.00 -111.16 -33.63
CA GLN A 206 -31.65 -112.47 -34.21
C GLN A 206 -32.73 -113.52 -33.89
N LEU A 207 -33.71 -113.63 -34.78
CA LEU A 207 -34.56 -114.82 -34.97
C LEU A 207 -34.32 -115.27 -36.41
N LYS A 208 -33.62 -116.39 -36.57
CA LYS A 208 -33.48 -117.30 -37.74
C LYS A 208 -32.22 -118.13 -37.47
N GLU A 209 -32.14 -119.45 -37.64
CA GLU A 209 -32.97 -120.43 -38.33
C GLU A 209 -32.20 -121.75 -38.21
N THR A 210 -32.81 -122.83 -37.74
CA THR A 210 -32.43 -124.18 -38.20
C THR A 210 -33.50 -125.20 -37.80
N VAL A 211 -34.41 -125.46 -38.75
CA VAL A 211 -35.15 -126.72 -38.84
C VAL A 211 -34.17 -127.75 -39.41
N ALA A 212 -33.91 -128.82 -38.65
CA ALA A 212 -33.30 -130.03 -39.18
C ALA A 212 -34.08 -131.25 -38.64
N VAL A 213 -34.98 -131.72 -39.49
CA VAL A 213 -35.66 -133.02 -39.42
C VAL A 213 -34.60 -134.12 -39.38
N LYS A 214 -34.73 -135.06 -38.42
CA LYS A 214 -34.06 -136.36 -38.46
C LYS A 214 -35.12 -137.46 -38.37
N ILE A 215 -35.20 -138.24 -39.44
CA ILE A 215 -36.07 -139.41 -39.67
C ILE A 215 -35.25 -140.69 -39.38
N SER A 216 -35.97 -141.75 -38.94
CA SER A 216 -35.61 -143.18 -38.79
C SER A 216 -34.77 -143.56 -37.55
N ASP A 217 -35.10 -144.59 -36.76
CA ASP A 217 -35.95 -145.79 -36.94
C ASP A 217 -37.03 -145.96 -35.86
#